data_AF-A0A0A0BA23-F1
#
_entry.id   AF-A0A0A0BA23-F1
#
_cell.length_a   1.000
_cell.length_b   1.000
_cell.length_c   1.000
_cell.angle_alpha   90.00
_cell.angle_beta   90.00
_cell.angle_gamma   90.00
#
_symmetry.space_group_name_H-M   'P 1'
#
loop_
_entity.id
_entity.type
_entity.pdbx_description
1 polymer ?
#
loop_
_entity_poly.entity_id
_entity_poly.type
_entity_poly.pdbx_seq_one_letter_code
_entity_poly.pdbx_strand_id
1 'polypeptide(L)' 'MTAMPTDPDPENTPGLEPGGGVNPGDTPPGEASTSGVSHQEPGLPSGRSQKLVYGVILGFAALVVVMLVGYAVGIGR' A
#
# COMPACT_ATOMS: atom_id res chain seq x y z
N MET A 1 -11.32 31.35 12.37
CA MET A 1 -10.16 32.14 11.94
C MET A 1 -9.44 31.30 10.89
N THR A 2 -9.63 31.63 9.61
CA THR A 2 -8.95 30.95 8.49
C THR A 2 -7.51 31.44 8.46
N ALA A 3 -6.54 30.53 8.58
CA ALA A 3 -5.12 30.85 8.51
C ALA A 3 -4.81 31.46 7.13
N MET A 4 -4.11 32.59 7.10
CA MET A 4 -3.56 33.12 5.86
C MET A 4 -2.57 32.10 5.29
N PRO A 5 -2.54 31.85 3.97
CA PRO A 5 -1.48 31.05 3.37
C PRO A 5 -0.14 31.63 3.83
N THR A 6 0.69 30.83 4.50
CA THR A 6 2.00 31.25 5.01
C THR A 6 3.08 31.14 3.92
N ASP A 7 2.70 30.68 2.73
CA ASP A 7 3.60 30.50 1.60
C ASP A 7 3.91 31.86 0.97
N PRO A 8 5.19 32.29 0.92
CA PRO A 8 5.57 33.51 0.23
C PRO A 8 5.25 33.41 -1.26
N ASP A 9 4.81 34.51 -1.85
CA ASP A 9 4.55 34.59 -3.29
C ASP A 9 5.86 34.35 -4.07
N PRO A 10 5.92 33.36 -4.98
CA PRO A 10 7.15 33.02 -5.70
C PRO A 10 7.73 34.19 -6.51
N GLU A 11 6.88 35.09 -7.01
CA GLU A 11 7.31 36.29 -7.74
C GLU A 11 7.94 37.36 -6.82
N ASN A 12 7.67 37.26 -5.51
CA ASN A 12 8.11 38.22 -4.50
C ASN A 12 9.06 37.58 -3.47
N THR A 13 9.56 36.37 -3.73
CA THR A 13 10.53 35.70 -2.85
C THR A 13 11.96 36.07 -3.28
N PRO A 14 12.72 36.80 -2.46
CA PRO A 14 14.08 37.20 -2.82
C PRO A 14 14.99 35.98 -3.02
N GLY A 15 15.80 36.01 -4.09
CA GLY A 15 16.77 34.95 -4.39
C GLY A 15 16.19 33.74 -5.15
N LEU A 16 14.89 33.73 -5.47
CA LEU A 16 14.31 32.76 -6.38
C LEU A 16 14.33 33.30 -7.82
N GLU A 17 14.90 32.51 -8.73
CA GLU A 17 14.70 32.73 -10.17
C GLU A 17 13.24 32.41 -10.55
N PRO A 18 12.68 33.06 -11.59
CA PRO A 18 11.37 32.69 -12.13
C PRO A 18 11.33 31.19 -12.45
N GLY A 19 10.53 30.43 -11.70
CA GLY A 19 10.52 28.96 -11.72
C GLY A 19 10.92 28.27 -10.41
N GLY A 20 11.28 29.02 -9.37
CA GLY A 20 11.49 28.50 -8.01
C GLY A 20 12.87 27.92 -7.71
N GLY A 21 13.85 28.16 -8.58
CA GLY A 21 15.25 27.79 -8.35
C GLY A 21 16.02 28.87 -7.58
N VAL A 22 17.16 28.52 -6.97
CA VAL A 22 18.09 29.45 -6.32
C VAL A 22 19.47 29.41 -6.99
N ASN A 23 20.28 30.45 -6.77
CA ASN A 23 21.66 30.44 -7.25
C ASN A 23 22.52 29.37 -6.53
N PRO A 24 23.57 28.84 -7.19
CA PRO A 24 24.50 27.92 -6.54
C PRO A 24 25.14 28.54 -5.30
N GLY A 25 24.88 27.98 -4.11
CA GLY A 25 25.39 28.46 -2.83
C GLY A 25 24.34 29.12 -1.93
N ASP A 26 23.18 29.50 -2.48
CA ASP A 26 22.02 29.90 -1.69
C ASP A 26 21.33 28.63 -1.13
N THR A 27 20.73 28.75 0.06
CA THR A 27 19.93 27.65 0.62
C THR A 27 18.61 27.57 -0.17
N PRO A 28 18.30 26.46 -0.86
CA PRO A 28 17.04 26.31 -1.56
C PRO A 28 15.85 26.55 -0.60
N PRO A 29 14.73 27.13 -1.09
CA PRO A 29 13.51 27.20 -0.31
C PRO A 29 13.16 25.78 0.14
N GLY A 30 12.68 25.64 1.38
CA GLY A 30 12.47 24.32 1.98
C GLY A 30 11.59 23.47 1.06
N GLU A 31 12.20 22.52 0.36
CA GLU A 31 11.44 21.52 -0.35
C GLU A 31 10.56 20.85 0.70
N ALA A 32 9.24 20.97 0.58
CA ALA A 32 8.32 20.03 1.20
C ALA A 32 8.58 18.68 0.51
N SER A 33 9.71 18.08 0.86
CA SER A 33 10.22 16.86 0.28
C SER A 33 9.23 15.78 0.69
N THR A 34 8.41 15.35 -0.27
CA THR A 34 7.49 14.23 -0.11
C THR A 34 8.22 12.89 -0.13
N SER A 35 9.54 12.90 0.10
CA SER A 35 10.34 11.73 0.46
C SER A 35 9.87 11.21 1.82
N GLY A 36 8.81 10.40 1.80
CA GLY A 36 8.11 9.88 2.98
C GLY A 36 6.64 9.50 2.73
N VAL A 37 6.07 9.83 1.56
CA VAL A 37 4.67 9.48 1.24
C VAL A 37 4.49 8.01 0.83
N SER A 38 5.59 7.28 0.59
CA SER A 38 5.50 5.82 0.42
C SER A 38 5.13 5.17 1.75
N HIS A 39 3.92 4.61 1.84
CA HIS A 39 3.55 3.71 2.92
C HIS A 39 4.41 2.45 2.88
N GLN A 40 4.78 1.93 4.04
CA GLN A 40 5.39 0.61 4.16
C GLN A 40 4.41 -0.42 3.61
N GLU A 41 4.76 -1.11 2.53
CA GLU A 41 3.97 -2.23 2.02
C GLU A 41 3.84 -3.28 3.14
N PRO A 42 2.63 -3.73 3.49
CA PRO A 42 2.48 -4.80 4.46
C PRO A 42 3.28 -6.02 3.97
N GLY A 43 4.11 -6.58 4.86
CA GLY A 43 4.85 -7.79 4.52
C GLY A 43 3.90 -8.90 4.07
N LEU A 44 4.24 -9.60 2.98
CA LEU A 44 3.45 -10.73 2.51
C LEU A 44 3.34 -11.78 3.63
N PRO A 45 2.19 -12.48 3.72
CA PRO A 45 1.99 -13.50 4.74
C PRO A 45 3.10 -14.55 4.68
N SER A 46 3.62 -14.92 5.86
CA SER A 46 4.73 -15.87 5.97
C SER A 46 4.39 -17.20 5.28
N GLY A 47 5.42 -17.93 4.80
CA GLY A 47 5.22 -19.24 4.16
C GLY A 47 4.52 -20.29 5.05
N ARG A 48 4.42 -20.08 6.38
CA ARG A 48 3.60 -20.91 7.28
C ARG A 48 2.11 -20.63 7.11
N SER A 49 1.72 -19.36 6.99
CA SER A 49 0.34 -18.94 6.76
C SER A 49 -0.18 -19.50 5.42
N GLN A 50 0.66 -19.49 4.39
CA GLN A 50 0.32 -20.06 3.09
C GLN A 50 0.06 -21.58 3.16
N LYS A 51 0.88 -22.34 3.91
CA LYS A 51 0.66 -23.78 4.11
C LYS A 51 -0.65 -24.10 4.82
N LEU A 52 -1.03 -23.28 5.81
CA LEU A 52 -2.31 -23.44 6.51
C LEU A 52 -3.49 -23.23 5.55
N VAL A 53 -3.46 -22.18 4.73
CA VAL A 53 -4.50 -21.88 3.74
C VAL A 53 -4.68 -23.03 2.76
N TYR A 54 -3.58 -23.56 2.20
CA TYR A 54 -3.66 -24.73 1.32
C TYR A 54 -4.20 -25.97 2.01
N GLY A 55 -3.81 -26.22 3.27
CA GLY A 55 -4.32 -27.33 4.06
C GLY A 55 -5.84 -27.26 4.24
N VAL A 56 -6.37 -26.08 4.56
CA VAL A 56 -7.81 -25.86 4.72
C VAL A 56 -8.56 -26.08 3.41
N ILE A 57 -8.07 -25.49 2.31
CA ILE A 57 -8.70 -25.62 0.99
C ILE A 57 -8.72 -27.10 0.56
N LEU A 58 -7.60 -27.80 0.68
CA LEU A 58 -7.49 -29.20 0.27
C LEU A 58 -8.36 -30.11 1.16
N GLY A 59 -8.39 -29.87 2.46
CA GLY A 59 -9.24 -30.60 3.40
C GLY A 59 -10.73 -30.41 3.10
N PHE A 60 -11.16 -29.17 2.84
CA PHE A 60 -12.53 -28.88 2.46
C PHE A 60 -12.91 -29.52 1.12
N ALA A 61 -12.05 -29.41 0.10
CA ALA A 61 -12.27 -30.04 -1.20
C ALA A 61 -12.39 -31.57 -1.07
N ALA A 62 -11.53 -32.20 -0.27
CA ALA A 62 -11.61 -33.64 0.00
C ALA A 62 -12.94 -34.02 0.66
N LEU A 63 -13.42 -33.24 1.63
CA LEU A 63 -14.71 -33.48 2.28
C LEU A 63 -15.89 -33.39 1.30
N VAL A 64 -15.88 -32.38 0.42
CA VAL A 64 -16.89 -32.23 -0.64
C VAL A 64 -16.86 -33.44 -1.58
N VAL A 65 -15.68 -33.88 -2.02
CA VAL A 65 -15.53 -35.06 -2.89
C VAL A 65 -16.10 -36.31 -2.20
N VAL A 66 -15.78 -36.55 -0.93
CA VAL A 66 -16.32 -37.69 -0.17
C VAL A 66 -17.85 -37.63 -0.08
N MET A 67 -18.42 -36.46 0.19
CA MET A 67 -19.88 -36.28 0.21
C MET A 67 -20.52 -36.58 -1.15
N LEU A 68 -19.95 -36.06 -2.23
CA LEU A 68 -20.47 -36.27 -3.59
C LEU A 68 -20.37 -37.74 -4.01
N VAL A 69 -19.24 -38.40 -3.70
CA VAL A 69 -19.07 -39.83 -3.96
C VAL A 69 -20.07 -40.64 -3.14
N GLY A 70 -20.24 -40.35 -1.84
CA GLY A 70 -21.22 -41.01 -1.00
C GLY A 70 -22.66 -40.86 -1.52
N TYR A 71 -23.03 -39.65 -1.95
CA TYR A 71 -24.31 -39.37 -2.60
C TYR A 71 -24.48 -40.18 -3.90
N ALA A 72 -23.48 -40.18 -4.78
CA ALA A 72 -23.53 -40.90 -6.06
C ALA A 72 -23.63 -42.42 -5.87
N VAL A 73 -22.88 -42.97 -4.91
CA VAL A 73 -22.88 -44.40 -4.56
C VAL A 73 -24.18 -44.80 -3.86
N GLY A 74 -24.90 -43.85 -3.25
CA GLY A 74 -26.15 -44.12 -2.55
C GLY A 74 -25.98 -44.53 -1.10
N ILE A 75 -24.91 -44.06 -0.45
CA ILE A 75 -24.80 -44.12 1.01
C ILE A 75 -25.94 -43.25 1.57
N GLY A 76 -27.10 -43.87 1.83
CA GLY A 76 -28.31 -43.17 2.26
C GLY A 76 -29.62 -43.55 1.55
N ARG A 77 -29.59 -44.54 0.64
CA ARG A 77 -30.79 -45.23 0.14
C ARG A 77 -30.85 -46.66 0.66
#